data_AF-A0A9D6G9R2-F1
#
_entry.id   AF-A0A9D6G9R2-F1
#
_cell.length_a   1.000
_cell.length_b   1.000
_cell.length_c   1.000
_cell.angle_alpha   90.00
_cell.angle_beta   90.00
_cell.angle_gamma   90.00
#
_symmetry.space_group_name_H-M   'P 1'
#
loop_
_entity.id
_entity.type
_entity.pdbx_description
1 polymer ?
#
loop_
_entity_poly.entity_id
_entity_poly.type
_entity_poly.pdbx_seq_one_letter_code
_entity_poly.pdbx_strand_id
1 'polypeptide(L)'
;MKTFVIAATALLFTNPAWAGAQQYEPLAASAQAALHAAIADQAAPEPQFPTLEEKTRWLSDMSQRLEKRMPDRDARIDFLKTVYYEAKRAGLDPQMVLGLIQVESGFRKYAVSSAGA
;
A
#
# COMPACT_ATOMS: atom_id res chain seq x y z
N MET A 1 -1.88 57.75 14.77
CA MET A 1 -0.40 57.77 14.77
C MET A 1 0.24 56.97 15.91
N LYS A 2 -0.22 57.07 17.17
CA LYS A 2 0.39 56.34 18.31
C LYS A 2 0.35 54.80 18.20
N THR A 3 -0.70 54.22 17.62
CA THR A 3 -0.84 52.76 17.42
C THR A 3 0.13 52.18 16.39
N PHE A 4 0.44 52.93 15.33
CA PHE A 4 1.44 52.53 14.32
C PHE A 4 2.86 52.52 14.89
N VAL A 5 3.16 53.44 15.83
CA VAL A 5 4.48 53.49 16.48
C VAL A 5 4.68 52.28 17.38
N ILE A 6 3.68 51.89 18.17
CA ILE A 6 3.76 50.71 19.07
C ILE A 6 3.94 49.40 18.28
N ALA A 7 3.25 49.27 17.14
CA ALA A 7 3.41 48.12 16.25
C ALA A 7 4.82 48.06 15.64
N ALA A 8 5.39 49.21 15.25
CA ALA A 8 6.75 49.28 14.72
C ALA A 8 7.82 48.94 15.77
N THR A 9 7.62 49.32 17.04
CA THR A 9 8.57 48.96 18.11
C THR A 9 8.54 47.47 18.44
N ALA A 10 7.38 46.80 18.33
CA ALA A 10 7.24 45.37 18.61
C ALA A 10 7.97 44.48 17.57
N LEU A 11 8.08 44.93 16.32
CA LEU A 11 8.82 44.23 15.26
C LEU A 11 10.34 44.21 15.50
N LEU A 12 10.87 45.19 16.25
CA LEU A 12 12.31 45.29 16.56
C LEU A 12 12.77 44.35 17.69
N PHE A 13 11.84 43.68 18.39
CA PHE A 13 12.15 42.74 19.49
C PHE A 13 12.01 41.26 19.09
N THR A 14 11.98 40.95 17.79
CA THR A 14 11.97 39.55 17.34
C THR A 14 13.39 38.97 17.40
N ASN A 15 13.61 38.00 18.30
CA ASN A 15 14.87 37.26 18.33
C ASN A 15 15.01 36.42 17.05
N PRO A 16 16.17 36.43 16.38
CA PRO A 16 16.41 35.51 15.27
C PRO A 16 16.41 34.07 15.80
N ALA A 17 15.50 33.25 15.29
CA ALA A 17 15.55 31.81 15.51
C ALA A 17 16.65 31.23 14.63
N TRP A 18 17.70 30.68 15.25
CA TRP A 18 18.72 29.92 14.53
C TRP A 18 18.18 28.51 14.31
N ALA A 19 17.81 28.18 13.07
CA ALA A 19 17.62 26.80 12.70
C ALA A 19 18.98 26.10 12.87
N GLY A 20 19.06 25.13 13.78
CA GLY A 20 20.28 24.35 14.01
C GLY A 20 20.73 23.63 12.75
N ALA A 21 21.94 23.05 12.76
CA ALA A 21 22.45 22.25 11.65
C ALA A 21 21.55 21.03 11.42
N GLN A 22 20.60 21.14 10.48
CA GLN A 22 19.72 20.04 10.09
C GLN A 22 20.56 18.99 9.36
N GLN A 23 21.20 18.12 10.13
CA GLN A 23 21.92 16.97 9.62
C GLN A 23 20.94 15.80 9.44
N TYR A 24 21.10 15.08 8.34
CA TYR A 24 20.38 13.84 8.10
C TYR A 24 20.85 12.79 9.11
N GLU A 25 20.00 12.48 10.08
CA GLU A 25 20.22 11.35 10.97
C GLU A 25 19.66 10.09 10.27
N PRO A 26 20.47 9.08 9.95
CA PRO A 26 19.95 7.83 9.42
C PRO A 26 19.01 7.20 10.44
N LEU A 27 17.93 6.57 9.96
CA LEU A 27 16.97 5.85 10.80
C LEU A 27 17.73 4.89 11.73
N ALA A 28 17.45 4.96 13.03
CA ALA A 28 17.97 3.99 13.98
C ALA A 28 17.62 2.57 13.50
N ALA A 29 18.53 1.62 13.65
CA ALA A 29 18.33 0.25 13.18
C ALA A 29 17.02 -0.37 13.72
N SER A 30 16.63 -0.03 14.94
CA SER A 30 15.36 -0.44 15.54
C SER A 30 14.13 0.17 14.84
N ALA A 31 14.18 1.45 14.47
CA ALA A 31 13.11 2.11 13.73
C ALA A 31 12.99 1.55 12.31
N GLN A 32 14.12 1.31 11.63
CA GLN A 32 14.16 0.66 10.33
C GLN A 32 13.59 -0.77 10.40
N ALA A 33 13.99 -1.56 11.38
CA ALA A 33 13.48 -2.91 11.58
C ALA A 33 11.97 -2.92 11.89
N ALA A 34 11.48 -1.99 12.72
CA ALA A 34 10.06 -1.86 13.04
C ALA A 34 9.23 -1.48 11.80
N LEU A 35 9.71 -0.54 10.98
CA LEU A 35 9.08 -0.17 9.71
C LEU A 35 9.07 -1.33 8.72
N HIS A 36 10.19 -2.04 8.57
CA HIS A 36 10.24 -3.23 7.72
C HIS A 36 9.26 -4.31 8.21
N ALA A 37 9.18 -4.57 9.51
CA ALA A 37 8.23 -5.52 10.07
C ALA A 37 6.78 -5.09 9.87
N ALA A 38 6.51 -3.79 9.98
CA ALA A 38 5.17 -3.23 9.76
C ALA A 38 4.71 -3.31 8.31
N ILE A 39 5.63 -3.28 7.34
CA ILE A 39 5.34 -3.30 5.90
C ILE A 39 5.59 -4.70 5.29
N ALA A 40 6.19 -5.63 6.04
CA ALA A 40 6.47 -6.98 5.57
C ALA A 40 5.18 -7.66 5.07
N ASP A 41 5.29 -8.36 3.93
CA ASP A 41 4.20 -9.15 3.35
C ASP A 41 3.71 -10.16 4.39
N GLN A 42 2.55 -9.89 5.00
CA GLN A 42 1.84 -10.87 5.80
C GLN A 42 0.84 -11.60 4.91
N ALA A 43 0.72 -12.92 5.10
CA ALA A 43 -0.28 -13.69 4.39
C ALA A 43 -1.68 -13.15 4.72
N ALA A 44 -2.51 -12.93 3.70
CA ALA A 44 -3.88 -12.52 3.93
C ALA A 44 -4.62 -13.58 4.76
N PRO A 45 -5.52 -13.18 5.68
CA PRO A 45 -6.40 -14.12 6.37
C PRO A 45 -7.17 -14.99 5.38
N GLU A 46 -7.55 -16.20 5.79
CA GLU A 46 -8.34 -17.07 4.92
C GLU A 46 -9.67 -16.38 4.54
N PRO A 47 -9.93 -16.16 3.24
CA PRO A 47 -11.14 -15.49 2.78
C PRO A 47 -12.40 -16.31 3.11
N GLN A 48 -13.44 -15.60 3.54
CA GLN A 48 -14.76 -16.17 3.75
C GLN A 48 -15.52 -16.18 2.42
N PHE A 49 -15.85 -17.37 1.94
CA PHE A 49 -16.74 -17.58 0.80
C PHE A 49 -18.14 -17.95 1.32
N PRO A 50 -19.21 -17.67 0.55
CA PRO A 50 -20.56 -18.06 0.94
C PRO A 50 -20.71 -19.57 1.14
N THR A 51 -20.07 -20.37 0.28
CA THR A 51 -20.02 -21.83 0.40
C THR A 51 -18.65 -22.39 0.01
N LEU A 52 -18.36 -23.62 0.46
CA LEU A 52 -17.14 -24.33 0.06
C LEU A 52 -17.13 -24.66 -1.44
N GLU A 53 -18.31 -24.91 -2.01
CA GLU A 53 -18.46 -25.17 -3.45
C GLU A 53 -18.10 -23.92 -4.27
N GLU A 54 -18.62 -22.75 -3.86
CA GLU A 54 -18.26 -21.48 -4.50
C GLU A 54 -16.77 -21.16 -4.36
N LYS A 55 -16.17 -21.41 -3.18
CA LYS A 55 -14.72 -21.29 -2.98
C LYS A 55 -13.95 -22.11 -4.02
N THR A 56 -14.31 -23.39 -4.13
CA THR A 56 -13.62 -24.33 -5.02
C THR A 56 -13.81 -23.96 -6.49
N ARG A 57 -15.05 -23.62 -6.88
CA ARG A 57 -15.39 -23.20 -8.24
C ARG A 57 -14.65 -21.93 -8.64
N TRP A 58 -14.67 -20.91 -7.79
CA TRP A 58 -14.05 -19.63 -8.09
C TRP A 58 -12.52 -19.74 -8.16
N LEU A 59 -11.90 -20.41 -7.17
CA LEU A 59 -10.44 -20.59 -7.16
C LEU A 59 -9.95 -21.43 -8.34
N SER A 60 -10.68 -22.49 -8.72
CA SER A 60 -10.30 -23.33 -9.86
C SER A 60 -10.39 -22.57 -11.19
N ASP A 61 -11.51 -21.88 -11.45
CA ASP A 61 -11.71 -21.10 -12.68
C ASP A 61 -10.68 -19.96 -12.80
N MET A 62 -10.51 -19.16 -11.73
CA MET A 62 -9.56 -18.05 -11.76
C MET A 62 -8.10 -18.52 -11.83
N SER A 63 -7.75 -19.63 -11.15
CA SER A 63 -6.41 -20.23 -11.24
C SER A 63 -6.09 -20.65 -12.67
N GLN A 64 -7.03 -21.30 -13.36
CA GLN A 64 -6.83 -21.74 -14.75
C GLN A 64 -6.57 -20.55 -15.68
N ARG A 65 -7.30 -19.46 -15.50
CA ARG A 65 -7.14 -18.24 -16.33
C ARG A 65 -5.79 -17.55 -16.11
N LEU A 66 -5.25 -17.63 -14.89
CA LEU A 66 -3.99 -16.97 -14.53
C LEU A 66 -2.74 -17.83 -14.75
N GLU A 67 -2.89 -19.11 -15.10
CA GLU A 67 -1.79 -20.07 -15.24
C GLU A 67 -0.65 -19.58 -16.15
N LYS A 68 -0.98 -18.93 -17.28
CA LYS A 68 0.03 -18.38 -18.21
C LYS A 68 0.83 -17.21 -17.63
N ARG A 69 0.26 -16.44 -16.70
CA ARG A 69 0.87 -15.21 -16.16
C ARG A 69 1.52 -15.45 -14.79
N MET A 70 0.99 -16.39 -14.03
CA MET A 70 1.51 -16.81 -12.73
C MET A 70 1.65 -18.34 -12.75
N PRO A 71 2.76 -18.91 -13.26
CA PRO A 71 2.90 -20.36 -13.45
C PRO A 71 2.89 -21.16 -12.14
N ASP A 72 3.52 -20.61 -11.09
CA ASP A 72 3.50 -21.19 -9.75
C ASP A 72 2.07 -21.27 -9.22
N ARG A 73 1.61 -22.50 -8.95
CA ARG A 73 0.25 -22.78 -8.51
C ARG A 73 -0.03 -22.26 -7.10
N ASP A 74 0.90 -22.46 -6.17
CA ASP A 74 0.65 -22.13 -4.78
C ASP A 74 0.65 -20.60 -4.61
N ALA A 75 1.62 -19.92 -5.24
CA ALA A 75 1.66 -18.46 -5.29
C ALA A 75 0.39 -17.87 -5.96
N ARG A 76 -0.11 -18.50 -7.01
CA ARG A 76 -1.34 -18.08 -7.70
C ARG A 76 -2.59 -18.26 -6.84
N ILE A 77 -2.70 -19.37 -6.12
CA ILE A 77 -3.83 -19.60 -5.20
C ILE A 77 -3.79 -18.62 -4.03
N ASP A 78 -2.61 -18.38 -3.47
CA ASP A 78 -2.45 -17.41 -2.38
C ASP A 78 -2.77 -16.00 -2.83
N PHE A 79 -2.30 -15.61 -4.03
CA PHE A 79 -2.69 -14.34 -4.65
C PHE A 79 -4.21 -14.22 -4.83
N LEU A 80 -4.87 -15.26 -5.35
CA LEU A 80 -6.32 -15.25 -5.56
C LEU A 80 -7.09 -15.13 -4.24
N LYS A 81 -6.64 -15.82 -3.17
CA LYS A 81 -7.22 -15.69 -1.84
C LYS A 81 -7.07 -14.27 -1.29
N THR A 82 -5.89 -13.68 -1.41
CA THR A 82 -5.62 -12.30 -0.99
C THR A 82 -6.50 -11.31 -1.73
N VAL A 83 -6.60 -11.41 -3.06
CA VAL A 83 -7.47 -10.53 -3.86
C VAL A 83 -8.93 -10.68 -3.45
N TYR A 84 -9.40 -11.92 -3.25
CA TYR A 84 -10.77 -12.15 -2.82
C TYR A 84 -11.04 -11.53 -1.45
N TYR A 85 -10.15 -11.78 -0.47
CA TYR A 85 -10.26 -11.23 0.87
C TYR A 85 -10.31 -9.69 0.85
N GLU A 86 -9.34 -9.05 0.20
CA GLU A 86 -9.21 -7.59 0.19
C GLU A 86 -10.35 -6.93 -0.59
N ALA A 87 -10.75 -7.49 -1.73
CA ALA A 87 -11.88 -6.97 -2.48
C ALA A 87 -13.17 -7.04 -1.67
N LYS A 88 -13.47 -8.19 -1.04
CA LYS A 88 -14.68 -8.35 -0.21
C LYS A 88 -14.65 -7.44 1.01
N ARG A 89 -13.50 -7.29 1.66
CA ARG A 89 -13.31 -6.36 2.79
C ARG A 89 -13.59 -4.91 2.40
N ALA A 90 -13.20 -4.52 1.19
CA ALA A 90 -13.46 -3.19 0.62
C ALA A 90 -14.86 -3.03 -0.01
N GLY A 91 -15.69 -4.07 -0.01
CA GLY A 91 -17.01 -4.05 -0.66
C GLY A 91 -16.96 -4.04 -2.20
N LEU A 92 -15.84 -4.50 -2.78
CA LEU A 92 -15.61 -4.56 -4.22
C LEU A 92 -15.83 -5.97 -4.78
N ASP A 93 -16.08 -6.06 -6.09
CA ASP A 93 -16.11 -7.32 -6.82
C ASP A 93 -14.68 -7.85 -7.07
N PRO A 94 -14.33 -9.06 -6.58
CA PRO A 94 -13.04 -9.68 -6.85
C PRO A 94 -12.67 -9.79 -8.34
N GLN A 95 -13.65 -10.04 -9.23
CA GLN A 95 -13.37 -10.15 -10.66
C GLN A 95 -13.00 -8.80 -11.28
N MET A 96 -13.67 -7.73 -10.86
CA MET A 96 -13.32 -6.37 -11.27
C MET A 96 -11.88 -6.03 -10.84
N VAL A 97 -11.52 -6.35 -9.60
CA VAL A 97 -10.16 -6.11 -9.08
C VAL A 97 -9.11 -6.89 -9.87
N LEU A 98 -9.37 -8.17 -10.20
CA LEU A 98 -8.48 -8.96 -11.07
C LEU A 98 -8.33 -8.32 -12.46
N GLY A 99 -9.41 -7.77 -13.01
CA GLY A 99 -9.38 -7.03 -14.29
C GLY A 99 -8.49 -5.80 -14.22
N LEU A 100 -8.59 -5.02 -13.15
CA LEU A 100 -7.73 -3.85 -12.93
C LEU A 100 -6.26 -4.26 -12.82
N ILE A 101 -5.94 -5.27 -12.00
CA ILE A 101 -4.57 -5.78 -11.86
C ILE A 101 -4.01 -6.25 -13.22
N GLN A 102 -4.83 -6.87 -14.06
CA GLN A 102 -4.41 -7.30 -15.38
C GLN A 102 -3.98 -6.11 -16.26
N VAL A 103 -4.71 -4.99 -16.22
CA VAL A 103 -4.44 -3.81 -17.04
C VAL A 103 -3.24 -3.03 -16.50
N GLU A 104 -3.17 -2.84 -15.18
CA GLU A 104 -2.14 -2.01 -14.54
C GLU A 104 -0.77 -2.71 -14.47
N SER A 105 -0.72 -3.97 -14.03
CA SER A 105 0.54 -4.68 -13.80
C SER A 105 0.72 -5.93 -14.64
N GLY A 106 -0.37 -6.48 -15.20
CA GLY A 106 -0.35 -7.78 -15.86
C GLY A 106 -0.01 -8.92 -14.91
N PHE A 107 -0.35 -8.79 -13.62
CA PHE A 107 -0.02 -9.74 -12.53
C PHE A 107 1.47 -9.85 -12.21
N ARG A 108 2.27 -8.83 -12.56
CA ARG A 108 3.69 -8.74 -12.17
C ARG A 108 3.81 -8.07 -10.81
N LYS A 109 4.38 -8.77 -9.82
CA LYS A 109 4.61 -8.24 -8.45
C LYS A 109 5.46 -6.97 -8.43
N TYR A 110 6.44 -6.87 -9.33
CA TYR A 110 7.39 -5.75 -9.40
C TYR A 110 7.16 -4.87 -10.64
N ALA A 111 5.91 -4.70 -11.06
CA ALA A 111 5.59 -3.71 -12.08
C ALA A 111 5.89 -2.30 -11.57
N VAL A 112 6.60 -1.51 -12.36
CA VAL A 112 6.86 -0.08 -12.09
C VAL A 112 6.28 0.72 -13.24
N SER A 113 5.44 1.69 -12.92
CA SER A 113 4.84 2.57 -13.93
C SER A 113 5.81 3.68 -14.31
N SER A 114 5.80 4.10 -15.58
CA SER A 114 6.53 5.29 -16.02
C SER A 114 5.99 6.58 -15.38
N ALA A 115 4.75 6.56 -14.88
CA ALA A 115 4.14 7.65 -14.13
C ALA A 115 4.46 7.61 -12.62
N GLY A 116 5.26 6.65 -12.14
CA GLY A 116 5.73 6.57 -10.75
C GLY A 116 4.82 5.82 -9.78
N ALA A 117 3.92 4.97 -10.29
CA ALA A 117 3.16 3.99 -9.50
C ALA A 117 3.95 2.71 -9.25
#